data_AF-A0A1Q2CXN9-F1
#
_entry.id   AF-A0A1Q2CXN9-F1
#
_cell.length_a   1.000
_cell.length_b   1.000
_cell.length_c   1.000
_cell.angle_alpha   90.00
_cell.angle_beta   90.00
_cell.angle_gamma   90.00
#
_symmetry.space_group_name_H-M   'P 1'
#
loop_
_entity.id
_entity.type
_entity.pdbx_description
1 polymer ?
#
loop_
_entity_poly.entity_id
_entity_poly.type
_entity_poly.pdbx_seq_one_letter_code
_entity_poly.pdbx_strand_id
1 'polypeptide(L)'
;MSEWLNAELFTAVVIFYLINAVPSAMFGIALARRAGRPWWHGVLPAFLLPWLGLLFLSGQPAGEPYVTGPARYSMIMLFVAGLMVVISIWQPWVSGDGQLVGEPGRFEYSPNQVIFVAILVWLLALCLLLASVGLLFRGGLTVALLTAIIVSTIGGLLAATWYLFGLAGIFLSEARFDGARTQLDIEVGKGALIALVALVAAYVAILVVPFGVKVRESRPVLQQPMPQPQWNGPQPPQQQWGGAPVQPRPQRPQGPGATW
;
A
#
# COMPACT_ATOMS: atom_id res chain seq x y z
N MET A 1 4.67 14.20 35.96
CA MET A 1 4.73 14.71 34.57
C MET A 1 5.39 13.74 33.61
N SER A 2 6.49 13.07 33.96
CA SER A 2 7.20 12.13 33.06
C SER A 2 6.42 10.85 32.71
N GLU A 3 5.70 10.24 33.65
CA GLU A 3 4.98 8.97 33.38
C GLU A 3 3.79 9.12 32.42
N TRP A 4 3.03 10.20 32.53
CA TRP A 4 1.90 10.49 31.63
C TRP A 4 2.38 10.81 30.21
N LEU A 5 3.44 11.61 30.07
CA LEU A 5 4.07 11.90 28.78
C LEU A 5 4.61 10.61 28.13
N ASN A 6 5.18 9.71 28.93
CA ASN A 6 5.65 8.41 28.46
C ASN A 6 4.50 7.51 27.97
N ALA A 7 3.34 7.54 28.64
CA ALA A 7 2.17 6.76 28.26
C ALA A 7 1.51 7.26 26.96
N GLU A 8 1.38 8.57 26.78
CA GLU A 8 0.83 9.14 25.55
C GLU A 8 1.78 8.98 24.37
N LEU A 9 3.09 9.20 24.58
CA LEU A 9 4.10 8.94 23.56
C LEU A 9 4.13 7.46 23.16
N PHE A 10 4.05 6.55 24.13
CA PHE A 10 3.98 5.12 23.85
C PHE A 10 2.73 4.78 23.02
N THR A 11 1.56 5.31 23.38
CA THR A 11 0.33 5.11 22.62
C THR A 11 0.44 5.66 21.19
N ALA A 12 1.04 6.84 21.00
CA ALA A 12 1.29 7.41 19.68
C ALA A 12 2.23 6.53 18.82
N VAL A 13 3.28 5.97 19.44
CA VAL A 13 4.19 5.02 18.77
C VAL A 13 3.45 3.74 18.40
N VAL A 14 2.58 3.22 19.27
CA VAL A 14 1.76 2.04 18.99
C VAL A 14 0.78 2.30 17.84
N ILE A 15 0.12 3.46 17.80
CA ILE A 15 -0.76 3.88 16.70
C ILE A 15 0.03 3.91 15.39
N PHE A 16 1.17 4.60 15.38
CA PHE A 16 2.03 4.67 14.19
C PHE A 16 2.49 3.29 13.72
N TYR A 17 2.91 2.45 14.66
CA TYR A 17 3.33 1.07 14.40
C TYR A 17 2.20 0.25 13.77
N LEU A 18 1.00 0.23 14.37
CA LEU A 18 -0.12 -0.59 13.90
C LEU A 18 -0.58 -0.16 12.49
N ILE A 19 -0.62 1.15 12.21
CA ILE A 19 -0.97 1.67 10.89
C ILE A 19 0.03 1.22 9.80
N ASN A 20 1.29 0.98 10.17
CA ASN A 20 2.30 0.44 9.25
C ASN A 20 2.33 -1.09 9.21
N ALA A 21 2.13 -1.74 10.36
CA ALA A 21 2.20 -3.19 10.52
C ALA A 21 1.09 -3.91 9.75
N VAL A 22 -0.13 -3.37 9.74
CA VAL A 22 -1.27 -4.02 9.07
C VAL A 22 -1.07 -4.10 7.55
N PRO A 23 -0.80 -3.01 6.80
CA PRO A 23 -0.52 -3.09 5.37
C PRO A 23 0.71 -3.93 5.08
N SER A 24 1.77 -3.77 5.87
CA SER A 24 2.98 -4.57 5.75
C SER A 24 2.66 -6.08 5.82
N ALA A 25 1.87 -6.52 6.80
CA ALA A 25 1.42 -7.90 6.92
C ALA A 25 0.61 -8.38 5.70
N MET A 26 -0.29 -7.54 5.16
CA MET A 26 -1.07 -7.87 3.96
C MET A 26 -0.16 -8.10 2.73
N PHE A 27 0.85 -7.24 2.55
CA PHE A 27 1.85 -7.42 1.51
C PHE A 27 2.71 -8.66 1.76
N GLY A 28 3.06 -8.95 3.02
CA GLY A 28 3.75 -10.18 3.42
C GLY A 28 2.96 -11.43 3.06
N ILE A 29 1.65 -11.47 3.32
CA ILE A 29 0.77 -12.58 2.91
C ILE A 29 0.82 -12.79 1.41
N ALA A 30 0.65 -11.70 0.64
CA ALA A 30 0.63 -11.80 -0.82
C ALA A 30 1.97 -12.28 -1.37
N LEU A 31 3.09 -11.81 -0.81
CA LEU A 31 4.44 -12.28 -1.15
C LEU A 31 4.66 -13.75 -0.81
N ALA A 32 4.29 -14.19 0.40
CA ALA A 32 4.44 -15.57 0.83
C ALA A 32 3.63 -16.52 -0.07
N ARG A 33 2.38 -16.15 -0.40
CA ARG A 33 1.54 -16.91 -1.33
C ARG A 33 2.16 -17.02 -2.72
N ARG A 34 2.74 -15.93 -3.24
CA ARG A 34 3.45 -15.95 -4.54
C ARG A 34 4.69 -16.82 -4.53
N ALA A 35 5.37 -16.91 -3.39
CA ALA A 35 6.53 -17.79 -3.21
C ALA A 35 6.14 -19.25 -2.93
N GLY A 36 4.85 -19.61 -2.94
CA GLY A 36 4.38 -20.96 -2.60
C GLY A 36 4.55 -21.33 -1.12
N ARG A 37 4.77 -20.34 -0.24
CA ARG A 37 4.96 -20.53 1.20
C ARG A 37 3.65 -20.30 1.95
N PRO A 38 3.47 -20.90 3.14
CA PRO A 38 2.26 -20.67 3.91
C PRO A 38 2.23 -19.23 4.42
N TRP A 39 1.02 -18.66 4.49
CA TRP A 39 0.77 -17.23 4.71
C TRP A 39 1.42 -16.67 5.97
N TRP A 40 1.59 -17.47 7.02
CA TRP A 40 2.18 -17.04 8.29
C TRP A 40 3.67 -16.67 8.17
N HIS A 41 4.41 -17.27 7.22
CA HIS A 41 5.79 -16.87 6.93
C HIS A 41 5.87 -15.45 6.37
N GLY A 42 4.79 -14.96 5.77
CA GLY A 42 4.67 -13.59 5.30
C GLY A 42 4.20 -12.64 6.40
N VAL A 43 3.15 -13.03 7.14
CA VAL A 43 2.52 -12.20 8.17
C VAL A 43 3.48 -11.87 9.30
N LEU A 44 4.08 -12.88 9.93
CA LEU A 44 4.83 -12.70 11.17
C LEU A 44 6.01 -11.73 11.02
N PRO A 45 6.94 -11.92 10.06
CA PRO A 45 8.05 -10.99 9.92
C PRO A 45 7.58 -9.60 9.47
N ALA A 46 6.59 -9.52 8.57
CA ALA A 46 6.11 -8.24 8.06
C ALA A 46 5.27 -7.46 9.09
N PHE A 47 4.60 -8.13 10.03
CA PHE A 47 3.90 -7.49 11.13
C PHE A 47 4.88 -7.02 12.20
N LEU A 48 5.78 -7.90 12.68
CA LEU A 48 6.74 -7.59 13.74
C LEU A 48 7.76 -6.53 13.32
N LEU A 49 8.17 -6.55 12.04
CA LEU A 49 9.08 -5.59 11.44
C LEU A 49 8.40 -4.96 10.21
N PRO A 50 7.56 -3.93 10.39
CA PRO A 50 6.86 -3.29 9.28
C PRO A 50 7.82 -2.89 8.17
N TRP A 51 7.50 -3.29 6.94
CA TRP A 51 8.26 -3.08 5.70
C TRP A 51 9.60 -3.83 5.61
N LEU A 52 10.40 -3.84 6.67
CA LEU A 52 11.69 -4.55 6.72
C LEU A 52 11.51 -6.06 6.68
N GLY A 53 10.46 -6.60 7.29
CA GLY A 53 10.15 -8.02 7.30
C GLY A 53 9.88 -8.60 5.91
N LEU A 54 9.53 -7.76 4.93
CA LEU A 54 9.30 -8.17 3.54
C LEU A 54 10.61 -8.57 2.83
N LEU A 55 11.76 -8.12 3.32
CA LEU A 55 13.07 -8.47 2.77
C LEU A 55 13.38 -9.97 2.94
N PHE A 56 12.81 -10.63 3.95
CA PHE A 56 12.96 -12.07 4.18
C PHE A 56 12.19 -12.94 3.18
N LEU A 57 11.37 -12.34 2.31
CA LEU A 57 10.56 -13.03 1.29
C LEU A 57 11.21 -12.95 -0.11
N SER A 58 12.54 -12.86 -0.18
CA SER A 58 13.31 -12.82 -1.43
C SER A 58 13.08 -14.06 -2.30
N GLY A 59 12.82 -13.87 -3.60
CA GLY A 59 12.61 -14.95 -4.57
C GLY A 59 11.20 -15.00 -5.15
N GLN A 60 10.73 -13.89 -5.73
CA GLN A 60 9.43 -13.87 -6.40
C GLN A 60 9.50 -14.53 -7.78
N PRO A 61 8.44 -15.23 -8.21
CA PRO A 61 8.34 -15.74 -9.57
C PRO A 61 8.43 -14.57 -10.56
N ALA A 62 9.34 -14.69 -11.53
CA ALA A 62 9.51 -13.73 -12.61
C ALA A 62 8.39 -13.89 -13.65
N GLY A 63 7.87 -12.77 -14.15
CA GLY A 63 6.85 -12.78 -15.20
C GLY A 63 6.26 -11.39 -15.44
N GLU A 64 5.33 -11.31 -16.39
CA GLU A 64 4.68 -10.04 -16.71
C GLU A 64 3.67 -9.66 -15.64
N PRO A 65 3.81 -8.47 -15.01
CA PRO A 65 2.88 -8.03 -13.99
C PRO A 65 1.53 -7.69 -14.62
N TYR A 66 0.43 -8.14 -14.00
CA TYR A 66 -0.92 -7.80 -14.42
C TYR A 66 -1.85 -7.51 -13.24
N VAL A 67 -2.85 -6.66 -13.48
CA VAL A 67 -3.76 -6.15 -12.46
C VAL A 67 -5.16 -6.73 -12.66
N THR A 68 -5.71 -7.33 -11.60
CA THR A 68 -7.08 -7.87 -11.55
C THR A 68 -8.09 -6.88 -10.96
N GLY A 69 -9.38 -7.23 -11.00
CA GLY A 69 -10.51 -6.40 -10.56
C GLY A 69 -10.30 -5.66 -9.22
N PRO A 70 -9.89 -6.33 -8.12
CA PRO A 70 -9.68 -5.68 -6.83
C PRO A 70 -8.63 -4.55 -6.86
N ALA A 71 -7.53 -4.75 -7.60
CA ALA A 71 -6.51 -3.71 -7.72
C ALA A 71 -6.91 -2.61 -8.72
N ARG A 72 -7.73 -2.91 -9.74
CA ARG A 72 -8.33 -1.87 -10.61
C ARG A 72 -9.29 -0.97 -9.83
N TYR A 73 -10.12 -1.56 -8.97
CA TYR A 73 -11.00 -0.78 -8.08
C TYR A 73 -10.19 0.08 -7.11
N SER A 74 -9.17 -0.51 -6.49
CA SER A 74 -8.27 0.20 -5.58
C SER A 74 -7.55 1.36 -6.27
N MET A 75 -7.15 1.18 -7.54
CA MET A 75 -6.55 2.24 -8.35
C MET A 75 -7.50 3.45 -8.55
N ILE A 76 -8.76 3.20 -8.86
CA ILE A 76 -9.78 4.24 -8.99
C ILE A 76 -10.00 4.92 -7.63
N MET A 77 -10.08 4.15 -6.56
CA MET A 77 -10.24 4.71 -5.21
C MET A 77 -9.05 5.56 -4.77
N LEU A 78 -7.82 5.17 -5.10
CA LEU A 78 -6.63 5.98 -4.85
C LEU A 78 -6.66 7.29 -5.66
N PHE A 79 -7.18 7.27 -6.89
CA PHE A 79 -7.36 8.48 -7.69
C PHE A 79 -8.39 9.42 -7.06
N VAL A 80 -9.57 8.90 -6.72
CA VAL A 80 -10.64 9.67 -6.07
C VAL A 80 -10.17 10.23 -4.73
N ALA A 81 -9.50 9.41 -3.91
CA ALA A 81 -8.89 9.85 -2.66
C ALA A 81 -7.85 10.96 -2.90
N GLY A 82 -6.99 10.81 -3.91
CA GLY A 82 -6.03 11.84 -4.30
C GLY A 82 -6.70 13.18 -4.61
N LEU A 83 -7.79 13.18 -5.41
CA LEU A 83 -8.56 14.38 -5.71
C LEU A 83 -9.22 14.98 -4.46
N MET A 84 -9.80 14.15 -3.59
CA MET A 84 -10.38 14.59 -2.32
C MET A 84 -9.34 15.26 -1.42
N VAL A 85 -8.13 14.69 -1.33
CA VAL A 85 -7.02 15.30 -0.58
C VAL A 85 -6.65 16.65 -1.18
N VAL A 86 -6.54 16.77 -2.51
CA VAL A 86 -6.26 18.07 -3.17
C VAL A 86 -7.32 19.12 -2.83
N ILE A 87 -8.60 18.76 -2.90
CA ILE A 87 -9.70 19.67 -2.55
C ILE A 87 -9.62 20.07 -1.07
N SER A 88 -9.28 19.13 -0.19
CA SER A 88 -9.20 19.38 1.25
C SER A 88 -8.13 20.40 1.65
N ILE A 89 -7.09 20.63 0.83
CA ILE A 89 -6.00 21.57 1.13
C ILE A 89 -6.50 23.01 1.25
N TRP A 90 -7.55 23.34 0.48
CA TRP A 90 -8.12 24.69 0.38
C TRP A 90 -9.34 24.89 1.28
N GLN A 91 -9.75 23.87 2.02
CA GLN A 91 -10.88 23.95 2.94
C GLN A 91 -10.35 24.05 4.37
N PRO A 92 -11.05 24.74 5.29
CA PRO A 92 -10.68 24.75 6.70
C PRO A 92 -10.64 23.33 7.25
N TRP A 93 -9.53 22.97 7.89
CA TRP A 93 -9.37 21.73 8.64
C TRP A 93 -9.72 21.91 10.11
N VAL A 94 -9.47 23.10 10.63
CA VAL A 94 -9.82 23.50 11.98
C VAL A 94 -10.54 24.83 11.89
N SER A 95 -11.69 24.91 12.54
CA SER A 95 -12.40 26.16 12.78
C SER A 95 -12.74 26.23 14.25
N GLY A 96 -12.76 27.43 14.81
CA GLY A 96 -13.11 27.57 16.22
C GLY A 96 -13.27 29.02 16.62
N ASP A 97 -13.84 29.18 17.81
CA ASP A 97 -14.04 30.47 18.45
C ASP A 97 -13.28 30.45 19.79
N GLY A 98 -12.59 31.55 20.11
CA GLY A 98 -11.87 31.66 21.38
C GLY A 98 -11.02 32.91 21.50
N GLN A 99 -10.37 33.07 22.65
CA GLN A 99 -9.40 34.14 22.88
C GLN A 99 -7.99 33.60 22.62
N LEU A 100 -7.44 33.90 21.45
CA LEU A 100 -6.01 33.78 21.17
C LEU A 100 -5.36 35.11 21.54
N VAL A 101 -4.58 35.12 22.63
CA VAL A 101 -3.76 36.26 23.08
C VAL A 101 -4.50 37.61 22.99
N GLY A 102 -5.57 37.77 23.76
CA GLY A 102 -6.21 39.08 23.98
C GLY A 102 -7.14 39.59 22.88
N GLU A 103 -7.23 38.93 21.72
CA GLU A 103 -8.26 39.23 20.73
C GLU A 103 -9.31 38.11 20.68
N PRO A 104 -10.59 38.41 20.98
CA PRO A 104 -11.68 37.48 20.70
C PRO A 104 -11.88 37.40 19.18
N GLY A 105 -11.80 36.21 18.61
CA GLY A 105 -11.99 36.04 17.18
C GLY A 105 -12.24 34.61 16.77
N ARG A 106 -13.04 34.46 15.71
CA ARG A 106 -13.17 33.20 14.98
C ARG A 106 -11.90 32.94 14.20
N PHE A 107 -11.32 31.76 14.35
CA PHE A 107 -10.15 31.34 13.57
C PHE A 107 -10.51 30.18 12.66
N GLU A 108 -9.96 30.19 11.45
CA GLU A 108 -10.09 29.11 10.48
C GLU A 108 -8.72 28.83 9.88
N TYR A 109 -8.22 27.60 10.11
CA TYR A 109 -6.94 27.14 9.59
C TYR A 109 -7.12 26.06 8.55
N SER A 110 -6.46 26.26 7.41
CA SER A 110 -6.35 25.30 6.33
C SER A 110 -4.89 24.85 6.14
N PRO A 111 -4.64 23.64 5.62
CA PRO A 111 -3.28 23.11 5.42
C PRO A 111 -2.35 24.05 4.67
N ASN A 112 -2.85 24.76 3.66
CA ASN A 112 -2.06 25.69 2.85
C ASN A 112 -1.47 26.87 3.63
N GLN A 113 -1.99 27.18 4.83
CA GLN A 113 -1.48 28.24 5.69
C GLN A 113 -0.29 27.79 6.56
N VAL A 114 -0.09 26.47 6.73
CA VAL A 114 0.99 25.90 7.54
C VAL A 114 1.92 25.08 6.65
N ILE A 115 3.13 25.62 6.37
CA ILE A 115 4.08 25.07 5.39
C ILE A 115 4.31 23.57 5.56
N PHE A 116 4.55 23.10 6.80
CA PHE A 116 4.84 21.69 7.06
C PHE A 116 3.64 20.78 6.76
N VAL A 117 2.44 21.18 7.19
CA VAL A 117 1.19 20.43 6.94
C VAL A 117 0.86 20.45 5.45
N ALA A 118 1.03 21.59 4.78
CA ALA A 118 0.86 21.73 3.34
C ALA A 118 1.74 20.74 2.58
N ILE A 119 3.05 20.69 2.89
CA ILE A 119 4.00 19.78 2.21
C ILE A 119 3.57 18.33 2.38
N LEU A 120 3.23 17.92 3.60
CA LEU A 120 2.86 16.53 3.89
C LEU A 120 1.56 16.13 3.18
N VAL A 121 0.56 17.00 3.16
CA VAL A 121 -0.72 16.75 2.47
C VAL A 121 -0.56 16.77 0.94
N TRP A 122 0.29 17.66 0.40
CA TRP A 122 0.63 17.67 -1.03
C TRP A 122 1.38 16.41 -1.45
N LEU A 123 2.35 15.96 -0.65
CA LEU A 123 3.08 14.72 -0.88
C LEU A 123 2.11 13.53 -0.88
N LEU A 124 1.18 13.47 0.07
CA LEU A 124 0.14 12.45 0.10
C LEU A 124 -0.70 12.47 -1.19
N ALA A 125 -1.24 13.63 -1.56
CA ALA A 125 -2.05 13.78 -2.76
C ALA A 125 -1.29 13.34 -4.03
N LEU A 126 -0.06 13.83 -4.20
CA LEU A 126 0.80 13.47 -5.33
C LEU A 126 1.06 11.96 -5.37
N CYS A 127 1.37 11.36 -4.22
CA CYS A 127 1.63 9.92 -4.14
C CYS A 127 0.39 9.10 -4.48
N LEU A 128 -0.81 9.49 -4.03
CA LEU A 128 -2.06 8.80 -4.36
C LEU A 128 -2.36 8.85 -5.88
N LEU A 129 -2.16 10.02 -6.50
CA LEU A 129 -2.36 10.21 -7.93
C LEU A 129 -1.33 9.44 -8.76
N LEU A 130 -0.04 9.55 -8.42
CA LEU A 130 1.05 8.82 -9.08
C LEU A 130 0.92 7.32 -8.89
N ALA A 131 0.46 6.86 -7.71
CA ALA A 131 0.19 5.45 -7.46
C ALA A 131 -0.92 4.92 -8.35
N SER A 132 -2.00 5.69 -8.51
CA SER A 132 -3.08 5.32 -9.43
C SER A 132 -2.54 5.14 -10.85
N VAL A 133 -1.81 6.14 -11.36
CA VAL A 133 -1.16 6.11 -12.68
C VAL A 133 -0.16 4.95 -12.80
N GLY A 134 0.68 4.74 -11.78
CA GLY A 134 1.69 3.68 -11.78
C GLY A 134 1.10 2.28 -11.77
N LEU A 135 -0.01 2.08 -11.05
CA LEU A 135 -0.77 0.84 -11.09
C LEU A 135 -1.44 0.60 -12.44
N LEU A 136 -1.85 1.66 -13.16
CA LEU A 136 -2.41 1.56 -14.51
C LEU A 136 -1.38 1.09 -15.53
N PHE A 137 -0.20 1.74 -15.56
CA PHE A 137 0.76 1.58 -16.65
C PHE A 137 1.79 0.48 -16.41
N ARG A 138 2.27 0.31 -15.17
CA ARG A 138 3.30 -0.69 -14.84
C ARG A 138 2.74 -1.89 -14.10
N GLY A 139 1.57 -1.76 -13.47
CA GLY A 139 0.81 -2.88 -12.91
C GLY A 139 1.56 -3.77 -11.91
N GLY A 140 2.53 -3.24 -11.17
CA GLY A 140 3.50 -4.04 -10.42
C GLY A 140 3.37 -3.97 -8.90
N LEU A 141 3.83 -5.03 -8.21
CA LEU A 141 3.85 -5.10 -6.76
C LEU A 141 4.76 -4.01 -6.15
N THR A 142 5.85 -3.63 -6.83
CA THR A 142 6.75 -2.58 -6.36
C THR A 142 6.05 -1.24 -6.23
N VAL A 143 5.22 -0.85 -7.21
CA VAL A 143 4.44 0.39 -7.16
C VAL A 143 3.42 0.33 -6.02
N ALA A 144 2.72 -0.80 -5.91
CA ALA A 144 1.78 -1.05 -4.82
C ALA A 144 2.45 -0.94 -3.44
N LEU A 145 3.64 -1.52 -3.30
CA LEU A 145 4.40 -1.54 -2.05
C LEU A 145 4.84 -0.14 -1.65
N LEU A 146 5.45 0.60 -2.58
CA LEU A 146 5.87 1.99 -2.34
C LEU A 146 4.68 2.87 -1.95
N THR A 147 3.55 2.69 -2.63
CA THR A 147 2.30 3.40 -2.30
C THR A 147 1.85 3.09 -0.88
N ALA A 148 1.83 1.80 -0.52
CA ALA A 148 1.40 1.36 0.80
C ALA A 148 2.30 1.93 1.91
N ILE A 149 3.62 1.91 1.72
CA ILE A 149 4.60 2.51 2.64
C ILE A 149 4.31 3.99 2.85
N ILE A 150 4.12 4.74 1.77
CA ILE A 150 3.94 6.19 1.86
C ILE A 150 2.60 6.52 2.54
N VAL A 151 1.51 5.88 2.12
CA VAL A 151 0.17 6.13 2.66
C VAL A 151 0.09 5.75 4.15
N SER A 152 0.67 4.62 4.56
CA SER A 152 0.69 4.22 5.97
C SER A 152 1.62 5.09 6.81
N THR A 153 2.75 5.53 6.27
CA THR A 153 3.72 6.37 6.99
C THR A 153 3.12 7.76 7.22
N ILE A 154 2.58 8.37 6.17
CA ILE A 154 1.95 9.69 6.26
C ILE A 154 0.68 9.61 7.12
N GLY A 155 -0.19 8.62 6.89
CA GLY A 155 -1.40 8.42 7.69
C GLY A 155 -1.10 8.14 9.16
N GLY A 156 -0.08 7.33 9.44
CA GLY A 156 0.39 7.05 10.79
C GLY A 156 0.94 8.30 11.47
N LEU A 157 1.73 9.10 10.76
CA LEU A 157 2.28 10.35 11.29
C LEU A 157 1.16 11.34 11.63
N LEU A 158 0.17 11.50 10.75
CA LEU A 158 -1.00 12.34 11.01
C LEU A 158 -1.82 11.85 12.20
N ALA A 159 -2.08 10.54 12.29
CA ALA A 159 -2.85 9.94 13.40
C ALA A 159 -2.12 10.09 14.74
N ALA A 160 -0.81 9.83 14.78
CA ALA A 160 0.00 9.99 15.98
C ALA A 160 0.09 11.47 16.41
N THR A 161 0.25 12.38 15.45
CA THR A 161 0.31 13.83 15.72
C THR A 161 -1.03 14.35 16.23
N TRP A 162 -2.15 13.91 15.64
CA TRP A 162 -3.48 14.25 16.12
C TRP A 162 -3.70 13.70 17.54
N TYR A 163 -3.31 12.46 17.81
CA TYR A 163 -3.43 11.89 19.16
C TYR A 163 -2.65 12.69 20.21
N LEU A 164 -1.41 13.09 19.90
CA LEU A 164 -0.53 13.81 20.85
C LEU A 164 -0.90 15.28 21.06
N PHE A 165 -1.35 15.97 20.01
CA PHE A 165 -1.48 17.43 20.04
C PHE A 165 -2.90 17.93 19.80
N GLY A 166 -3.84 17.03 19.49
CA GLY A 166 -5.17 17.42 19.02
C GLY A 166 -5.13 18.06 17.63
N LEU A 167 -6.31 18.32 17.06
CA LEU A 167 -6.45 18.96 15.75
C LEU A 167 -5.88 20.38 15.74
N ALA A 168 -6.21 21.19 16.75
CA ALA A 168 -5.71 22.57 16.84
C ALA A 168 -4.20 22.61 17.06
N GLY A 169 -3.64 21.69 17.84
CA GLY A 169 -2.20 21.63 18.04
C GLY A 169 -1.45 21.42 16.72
N ILE A 170 -1.99 20.72 15.73
CA ILE A 170 -1.32 20.58 14.42
C ILE A 170 -1.06 21.94 13.74
N PHE A 171 -1.96 22.91 13.92
CA PHE A 171 -1.92 24.21 13.23
C PHE A 171 -1.41 25.36 14.11
N LEU A 172 -1.70 25.33 15.41
CA LEU A 172 -1.38 26.37 16.37
C LEU A 172 -0.33 25.86 17.36
N SER A 173 0.84 26.48 17.41
CA SER A 173 1.85 26.17 18.42
C SER A 173 1.33 26.47 19.83
N GLU A 174 0.54 27.51 19.97
CA GLU A 174 0.00 28.04 21.22
C GLU A 174 -0.96 27.02 21.86
N ALA A 175 -1.72 26.29 21.05
CA ALA A 175 -2.60 25.21 21.50
C ALA A 175 -1.82 23.98 22.01
N ARG A 176 -0.55 23.79 21.63
CA ARG A 176 0.29 22.68 22.11
C ARG A 176 0.87 22.91 23.50
N PHE A 177 1.17 24.16 23.85
CA PHE A 177 1.98 24.48 25.03
C PHE A 177 1.20 25.17 26.15
N ASP A 178 0.08 25.83 25.85
CA ASP A 178 -0.67 26.66 26.81
C ASP A 178 -2.06 26.12 27.18
N GLY A 179 -2.31 24.81 27.00
CA GLY A 179 -3.63 24.15 27.09
C GLY A 179 -4.42 24.30 28.41
N ALA A 180 -3.88 24.99 29.42
CA ALA A 180 -4.61 25.38 30.64
C ALA A 180 -5.14 26.83 30.63
N ARG A 181 -4.74 27.67 29.66
CA ARG A 181 -5.10 29.10 29.56
C ARG A 181 -5.89 29.45 28.31
N THR A 182 -5.86 28.62 27.27
CA THR A 182 -6.61 28.80 26.04
C THR A 182 -7.91 27.99 26.09
N GLN A 183 -9.03 28.65 26.44
CA GLN A 183 -10.37 28.13 26.16
C GLN A 183 -10.64 28.33 24.67
N LEU A 184 -10.31 27.31 23.89
CA LEU A 184 -10.60 27.26 22.46
C LEU A 184 -11.71 26.23 22.25
N ASP A 185 -12.87 26.68 21.79
CA ASP A 185 -13.88 25.77 21.24
C ASP A 185 -13.45 25.41 19.82
N ILE A 186 -12.97 24.17 19.66
CA ILE A 186 -12.36 23.68 18.43
C ILE A 186 -13.34 22.73 17.73
N GLU A 187 -13.71 23.08 16.50
CA GLU A 187 -14.50 22.24 15.62
C GLU A 187 -13.65 21.66 14.48
N VAL A 188 -14.01 20.44 14.06
CA VAL A 188 -13.39 19.79 12.89
C VAL A 188 -13.96 20.41 11.63
N GLY A 189 -13.10 21.08 10.85
CA GLY A 189 -13.50 21.71 9.61
C GLY A 189 -13.84 20.69 8.51
N LYS A 190 -14.63 21.13 7.52
CA LYS A 190 -15.05 20.29 6.38
C LYS A 190 -13.87 19.69 5.61
N GLY A 191 -12.76 20.42 5.51
CA GLY A 191 -11.53 19.94 4.87
C GLY A 191 -10.95 18.74 5.59
N ALA A 192 -10.90 18.76 6.92
CA ALA A 192 -10.39 17.64 7.71
C ALA A 192 -11.27 16.39 7.57
N LEU A 193 -12.59 16.55 7.50
CA LEU A 193 -13.52 15.43 7.25
C LEU A 193 -13.29 14.81 5.85
N ILE A 194 -13.15 15.63 4.82
CA ILE A 194 -12.84 15.16 3.45
C ILE A 194 -11.50 14.42 3.43
N ALA A 195 -10.47 14.98 4.06
CA ALA A 195 -9.16 14.38 4.14
C ALA A 195 -9.16 13.05 4.91
N LEU A 196 -9.93 12.96 6.00
CA LEU A 196 -10.09 11.74 6.77
C LEU A 196 -10.76 10.64 5.95
N VAL A 197 -11.86 10.95 5.26
CA VAL A 197 -12.53 9.99 4.36
C VAL A 197 -11.59 9.53 3.25
N ALA A 198 -10.84 10.46 2.66
CA ALA A 198 -9.86 10.14 1.62
C ALA A 198 -8.72 9.25 2.16
N LEU A 199 -8.20 9.53 3.34
CA LEU A 199 -7.15 8.74 3.99
C LEU A 199 -7.64 7.33 4.32
N VAL A 200 -8.85 7.19 4.86
CA VAL A 200 -9.47 5.88 5.14
C VAL A 200 -9.68 5.11 3.84
N ALA A 201 -10.22 5.75 2.80
CA ALA A 201 -10.41 5.12 1.49
C ALA A 201 -9.08 4.66 0.88
N ALA A 202 -8.04 5.51 0.94
CA ALA A 202 -6.71 5.18 0.46
C ALA A 202 -6.08 4.03 1.28
N TYR A 203 -6.26 4.05 2.60
CA TYR A 203 -5.76 3.02 3.49
C TYR A 203 -6.43 1.66 3.19
N VAL A 204 -7.75 1.62 3.06
CA VAL A 204 -8.47 0.40 2.66
C VAL A 204 -8.03 -0.06 1.27
N ALA A 205 -7.86 0.86 0.32
CA ALA A 205 -7.40 0.52 -1.02
C ALA A 205 -6.04 -0.18 -0.99
N ILE A 206 -5.03 0.35 -0.27
CA ILE A 206 -3.70 -0.27 -0.19
C ILE A 206 -3.72 -1.65 0.48
N LEU A 207 -4.67 -1.94 1.37
CA LEU A 207 -4.83 -3.28 1.97
C LEU A 207 -5.33 -4.31 0.94
N VAL A 208 -6.10 -3.87 -0.05
CA VAL A 208 -6.71 -4.74 -1.07
C VAL A 208 -5.79 -4.93 -2.28
N VAL A 209 -5.02 -3.89 -2.67
CA VAL A 209 -4.08 -3.93 -3.81
C VAL A 209 -3.21 -5.19 -3.86
N PRO A 210 -2.55 -5.68 -2.78
CA PRO A 210 -1.63 -6.81 -2.88
C PRO A 210 -2.29 -8.11 -3.38
N PHE A 211 -3.60 -8.28 -3.19
CA PHE A 211 -4.36 -9.43 -3.73
C PHE A 211 -4.80 -9.25 -5.17
N GLY A 212 -4.88 -8.00 -5.62
CA GLY A 212 -5.28 -7.67 -6.98
C GLY A 212 -4.12 -7.66 -7.98
N VAL A 213 -2.88 -7.47 -7.52
CA VAL A 213 -1.68 -7.56 -8.36
C VAL A 213 -1.29 -9.02 -8.52
N LYS A 214 -1.06 -9.47 -9.76
CA LYS A 214 -0.65 -10.84 -10.09
C LYS A 214 0.50 -10.83 -11.10
N VAL A 215 1.16 -11.98 -11.25
CA VAL A 215 2.23 -12.19 -12.23
C VAL A 215 1.74 -13.25 -13.21
N ARG A 216 1.79 -12.96 -14.51
CA ARG A 216 1.50 -13.94 -15.56
C ARG A 216 2.79 -14.72 -15.77
N GLU A 217 2.76 -16.03 -15.55
CA GLU A 217 3.87 -16.90 -15.93
C GLU A 217 4.12 -16.73 -17.43
N SER A 218 5.35 -16.34 -17.79
CA SER A 218 5.80 -16.44 -19.17
C SER A 218 5.76 -17.91 -19.53
N ARG A 219 4.77 -18.31 -20.35
CA ARG A 219 4.77 -19.66 -20.92
C ARG A 219 6.16 -19.87 -21.54
N PRO A 220 6.85 -20.99 -21.28
CA PRO A 220 8.05 -21.28 -22.04
C PRO A 220 7.62 -21.23 -23.50
N VAL A 221 8.28 -20.38 -24.29
CA VAL A 221 8.17 -20.46 -25.74
C VAL A 221 8.58 -21.89 -26.04
N LEU A 222 7.62 -22.76 -26.35
CA LEU A 222 7.91 -24.04 -26.97
C LEU A 222 8.76 -23.64 -28.16
N GLN A 223 10.06 -23.93 -28.11
CA GLN A 223 10.92 -23.80 -29.26
C GLN A 223 10.17 -24.53 -30.36
N GLN A 224 9.63 -23.79 -31.33
CA GLN A 224 9.12 -24.41 -32.54
C GLN A 224 10.31 -25.26 -33.01
N PRO A 225 10.15 -26.59 -33.18
CA PRO A 225 11.23 -27.37 -33.76
C PRO A 225 11.56 -26.67 -35.06
N MET A 226 12.76 -26.09 -35.15
CA MET A 226 13.24 -25.53 -36.40
C MET A 226 13.05 -26.64 -37.44
N PRO A 227 12.51 -26.34 -38.63
CA PRO A 227 12.47 -27.32 -39.71
C PRO A 227 13.92 -27.80 -39.87
N GLN A 228 14.20 -29.05 -39.51
CA GLN A 228 15.50 -29.64 -39.80
C GLN A 228 15.68 -29.50 -41.32
N PRO A 229 16.80 -28.98 -41.81
CA PRO A 229 17.08 -29.05 -43.23
C PRO A 229 17.08 -30.53 -43.61
N GLN A 230 16.09 -30.95 -44.41
CA GLN A 230 16.06 -32.27 -45.03
C GLN A 230 17.28 -32.36 -45.97
N TRP A 231 18.38 -32.85 -45.43
CA TRP A 231 19.50 -33.30 -46.24
C TRP A 231 19.05 -34.58 -46.94
N ASN A 232 18.79 -34.48 -48.25
CA ASN A 232 18.61 -35.64 -49.14
C ASN A 232 19.94 -36.40 -49.25
N GLY A 233 20.26 -37.19 -48.22
CA GLY A 233 21.27 -38.22 -48.27
C GLY A 233 20.61 -39.57 -48.57
N PRO A 234 21.24 -40.47 -49.36
CA PRO A 234 20.68 -41.79 -49.65
C PRO A 234 20.51 -42.61 -48.37
N GLN A 235 19.32 -43.20 -48.21
CA GLN A 235 18.94 -44.08 -47.11
C GLN A 235 19.92 -45.26 -46.96
N PRO A 236 20.50 -45.52 -45.76
CA PRO A 236 21.05 -46.83 -45.46
C PRO A 236 19.91 -47.84 -45.23
N PRO A 237 20.08 -49.11 -45.61
CA PRO A 237 19.01 -50.10 -45.62
C PRO A 237 18.49 -50.41 -44.22
N GLN A 238 17.16 -50.44 -44.10
CA GLN A 238 16.42 -50.89 -42.93
C GLN A 238 16.77 -52.36 -42.62
N GLN A 239 17.41 -52.61 -41.49
CA GLN A 239 17.35 -53.92 -40.83
C GLN A 239 16.19 -53.92 -39.83
N GLN A 240 15.11 -54.62 -40.22
CA GLN A 240 14.08 -55.14 -39.33
C GLN A 240 14.70 -56.14 -38.35
N TRP A 241 14.56 -55.94 -37.04
CA TRP A 241 14.35 -57.03 -36.07
C TRP A 241 13.67 -56.51 -34.79
N GLY A 242 12.48 -57.06 -34.50
CA GLY A 242 12.02 -57.38 -33.13
C GLY A 242 11.48 -56.24 -32.26
N GLY A 243 10.15 -56.15 -32.13
CA GLY A 243 9.47 -55.16 -31.30
C GLY A 243 9.48 -55.41 -29.78
N ALA A 244 9.34 -54.31 -29.05
CA ALA A 244 8.47 -54.15 -27.88
C ALA A 244 8.31 -52.64 -27.61
N PRO A 245 7.10 -52.11 -27.35
CA PRO A 245 6.92 -50.70 -27.01
C PRO A 245 7.51 -50.40 -25.64
N VAL A 246 8.47 -49.49 -25.58
CA VAL A 246 8.90 -48.85 -24.33
C VAL A 246 7.72 -48.03 -23.83
N GLN A 247 7.10 -48.52 -22.75
CA GLN A 247 6.04 -47.83 -22.01
C GLN A 247 6.45 -46.37 -21.72
N PRO A 248 5.62 -45.37 -22.03
CA PRO A 248 5.74 -44.06 -21.42
C PRO A 248 5.44 -44.19 -19.92
N ARG A 249 6.32 -43.61 -19.10
CA ARG A 249 6.16 -43.46 -17.64
C ARG A 249 4.73 -43.04 -17.25
N PRO A 250 4.22 -43.50 -16.10
CA PRO A 250 2.89 -43.14 -15.63
C PRO A 250 2.75 -41.63 -15.48
N GLN A 251 1.72 -41.11 -16.14
CA GLN A 251 1.14 -39.78 -15.92
C GLN A 251 1.00 -39.56 -14.41
N ARG A 252 1.65 -38.51 -13.89
CA ARG A 252 1.22 -37.94 -12.61
C ARG A 252 -0.26 -37.55 -12.76
N PRO A 253 -1.13 -37.89 -11.79
CA PRO A 253 -2.51 -37.47 -11.85
C PRO A 253 -2.58 -35.95 -11.95
N GLN A 254 -3.18 -35.46 -13.03
CA GLN A 254 -3.77 -34.13 -13.08
C GLN A 254 -4.88 -34.11 -12.03
N GLY A 255 -4.53 -33.68 -10.82
CA GLY A 255 -5.50 -33.20 -9.83
C GLY A 255 -6.04 -31.83 -10.26
N PRO A 256 -7.29 -31.48 -9.89
CA PRO A 256 -8.04 -30.40 -10.50
C PRO A 256 -7.43 -29.04 -10.18
N GLY A 257 -7.60 -28.10 -11.12
CA GLY A 257 -7.12 -26.73 -11.01
C GLY A 257 -7.48 -26.07 -9.69
N ALA A 258 -6.45 -25.61 -8.98
CA ALA A 258 -6.59 -24.66 -7.90
C ALA A 258 -6.62 -23.24 -8.51
N THR A 259 -7.79 -22.85 -9.00
CA THR A 259 -8.15 -21.43 -9.11
C THR A 259 -8.67 -20.97 -7.76
N TRP A 260 -7.82 -20.50 -6.85
CA TRP A 260 -8.19 -19.58 -5.75
C TRP A 260 -6.96 -18.76 -5.32
#